data_AF-A0A511MA93-F1
#
_entry.id   AF-A0A511MA93-F1
#
_cell.length_a   1.000
_cell.length_b   1.000
_cell.length_c   1.000
_cell.angle_alpha   90.00
_cell.angle_beta   90.00
_cell.angle_gamma   90.00
#
_symmetry.space_group_name_H-M   'P 1'
#
loop_
_entity.id
_entity.type
_entity.pdbx_description
1 polymer ?
#
loop_
_entity_poly.entity_id
_entity_poly.type
_entity_poly.pdbx_seq_one_letter_code
_entity_poly.pdbx_strand_id
1 'polypeptide(L)'
;MPKIFAAALLTASAVGSLLLVPAATAHAQSDACNRAIVAINKAIDGSPDGVIDDVVAQALHFTLMSLDAQGEEKAAITGYANALLDENVTDLDPYTTELNRVCGA
;
A
#
# COMPACT_ATOMS: atom_id res chain seq x y z
N MET A 1 -41.73 -2.97 61.29
CA MET A 1 -41.08 -1.94 60.44
C MET A 1 -40.01 -2.62 59.60
N PRO A 2 -40.09 -2.61 58.27
CA PRO A 2 -39.13 -3.27 57.40
C PRO A 2 -37.91 -2.37 57.20
N LYS A 3 -36.70 -2.93 57.18
CA LYS A 3 -35.55 -2.25 56.57
C LYS A 3 -34.61 -3.27 55.96
N ILE A 4 -34.90 -3.50 54.69
CA ILE A 4 -34.09 -4.21 53.70
C ILE A 4 -32.85 -3.34 53.44
N PHE A 5 -31.67 -3.94 53.44
CA PHE A 5 -30.53 -3.41 52.71
C PHE A 5 -29.94 -4.51 51.86
N ALA A 6 -30.21 -4.39 50.56
CA ALA A 6 -29.58 -5.13 49.49
C ALA A 6 -28.28 -4.40 49.08
N ALA A 7 -27.23 -5.17 48.83
CA ALA A 7 -26.12 -4.83 47.93
C ALA A 7 -25.32 -6.14 47.69
N ALA A 8 -25.72 -6.94 46.71
CA ALA A 8 -25.15 -6.94 45.36
C ALA A 8 -23.68 -7.42 45.34
N LEU A 9 -23.50 -8.74 45.32
CA LEU A 9 -22.26 -9.42 44.94
C LEU A 9 -21.99 -9.14 43.45
N LEU A 10 -21.02 -8.29 43.15
CA LEU A 10 -20.52 -8.07 41.80
C LEU A 10 -19.61 -9.24 41.39
N THR A 11 -20.19 -10.31 40.84
CA THR A 11 -19.46 -11.29 40.03
C THR A 11 -19.22 -10.70 38.64
N ALA A 12 -18.10 -10.01 38.47
CA ALA A 12 -17.63 -9.59 37.14
C ALA A 12 -16.99 -10.79 36.44
N SER A 13 -17.79 -11.56 35.69
CA SER A 13 -17.27 -12.51 34.71
C SER A 13 -16.78 -11.74 33.49
N ALA A 14 -15.47 -11.53 33.39
CA ALA A 14 -14.84 -11.03 32.17
C ALA A 14 -14.79 -12.17 31.14
N VAL A 15 -15.91 -12.41 30.46
CA VAL A 15 -15.90 -13.16 29.20
C VAL A 15 -15.51 -12.15 28.13
N GLY A 16 -14.20 -11.89 28.05
CA GLY A 16 -13.63 -11.16 26.93
C GLY A 16 -13.78 -12.04 25.70
N SER A 17 -14.84 -11.83 24.93
CA SER A 17 -14.94 -12.34 23.58
C SER A 17 -13.66 -11.90 22.86
N LEU A 18 -12.78 -12.85 22.56
CA LEU A 18 -11.80 -12.69 21.50
C LEU A 18 -12.61 -12.41 20.24
N LEU A 19 -12.89 -11.13 20.00
CA LEU A 19 -13.31 -10.62 18.72
C LEU A 19 -12.24 -11.12 17.76
N LEU A 20 -12.60 -12.15 17.00
CA LEU A 20 -11.95 -12.52 15.76
C LEU A 20 -12.12 -11.33 14.83
N VAL A 21 -11.35 -10.26 15.09
CA VAL A 21 -11.01 -9.31 14.05
C VAL A 21 -10.39 -10.20 12.98
N PRO A 22 -10.89 -10.16 11.72
CA PRO A 22 -10.15 -10.79 10.65
C PRO A 22 -8.73 -10.30 10.81
N ALA A 23 -7.76 -11.20 10.89
CA ALA A 23 -6.38 -10.80 10.71
C ALA A 23 -6.41 -10.01 9.41
N ALA A 24 -6.32 -8.68 9.50
CA ALA A 24 -6.10 -7.85 8.33
C ALA A 24 -4.94 -8.54 7.68
N THR A 25 -5.16 -9.09 6.49
CA THR A 25 -4.11 -9.74 5.74
C THR A 25 -3.02 -8.69 5.67
N ALA A 26 -1.97 -8.86 6.47
CA ALA A 26 -0.71 -8.23 6.19
C ALA A 26 -0.39 -8.81 4.82
N HIS A 27 -0.81 -8.12 3.77
CA HIS A 27 -0.50 -8.48 2.40
C HIS A 27 1.03 -8.44 2.41
N ALA A 28 1.64 -9.62 2.56
CA ALA A 28 3.04 -9.78 2.28
C ALA A 28 3.17 -9.27 0.84
N GLN A 29 3.84 -8.14 0.71
CA GLN A 29 4.00 -7.41 -0.54
C GLN A 29 4.33 -8.42 -1.64
N SER A 30 3.54 -8.45 -2.71
CA SER A 30 3.76 -9.42 -3.79
C SER A 30 5.14 -9.23 -4.40
N ASP A 31 5.68 -10.27 -5.05
CA ASP A 31 6.95 -10.16 -5.76
C ASP A 31 6.91 -9.03 -6.80
N ALA A 32 5.78 -8.86 -7.49
CA ALA A 32 5.60 -7.79 -8.46
C ALA A 32 5.66 -6.40 -7.81
N CYS A 33 4.96 -6.19 -6.68
CA CYS A 33 5.03 -4.95 -5.93
C CYS A 33 6.45 -4.64 -5.42
N ASN A 34 7.12 -5.64 -4.83
CA ASN A 34 8.50 -5.48 -4.37
C ASN A 34 9.44 -5.10 -5.52
N ARG A 35 9.33 -5.78 -6.66
CA ARG A 35 10.13 -5.46 -7.86
C ARG A 35 9.82 -4.09 -8.43
N ALA A 36 8.55 -3.66 -8.42
CA ALA A 36 8.16 -2.33 -8.85
C ALA A 36 8.82 -1.24 -7.99
N ILE A 37 8.73 -1.38 -6.66
CA ILE A 37 9.32 -0.42 -5.70
C ILE A 37 10.84 -0.37 -5.85
N VAL A 38 11.50 -1.53 -5.96
CA VAL A 38 12.94 -1.58 -6.20
C VAL A 38 13.33 -0.88 -7.50
N ALA A 39 12.57 -1.07 -8.58
CA ALA A 39 12.83 -0.41 -9.86
C ALA A 39 12.65 1.11 -9.78
N ILE A 40 11.60 1.57 -9.09
CA ILE A 40 11.30 3.01 -8.90
C ILE A 40 12.38 3.66 -8.05
N ASN A 41 12.72 3.08 -6.90
CA ASN A 41 13.77 3.61 -6.02
C ASN A 41 15.11 3.65 -6.75
N LYS A 42 15.45 2.62 -7.52
CA LYS A 42 16.67 2.63 -8.34
C LYS A 42 16.67 3.75 -9.39
N ALA A 43 15.54 4.04 -10.02
CA ALA A 43 15.43 5.14 -10.97
C ALA A 43 15.64 6.49 -10.28
N ILE A 44 15.01 6.70 -9.12
CA ILE A 44 15.17 7.91 -8.31
C ILE A 44 16.61 8.09 -7.83
N ASP A 45 17.21 7.02 -7.27
CA ASP A 45 18.61 7.04 -6.79
C ASP A 45 19.62 7.29 -7.91
N GLY A 46 19.29 6.86 -9.13
CA GLY A 46 20.11 7.09 -10.33
C GLY A 46 19.94 8.47 -10.94
N SER A 47 18.92 9.22 -10.53
CA SER A 47 18.55 10.51 -11.08
C SER A 47 19.17 11.66 -10.30
N PRO A 48 19.92 12.58 -10.94
CA PRO A 48 20.38 13.80 -10.28
C PRO A 48 19.19 14.63 -9.79
N ASP A 49 19.28 15.09 -8.54
CA ASP A 49 18.23 15.89 -7.85
C ASP A 49 16.86 15.20 -7.73
N GLY A 50 16.79 13.88 -7.90
CA GLY A 50 15.53 13.11 -7.84
C GLY A 50 14.61 13.30 -9.04
N VAL A 51 15.10 13.93 -10.12
CA VAL A 51 14.33 14.17 -11.34
C VAL A 51 14.55 13.02 -12.32
N ILE A 52 13.49 12.28 -12.60
CA ILE A 52 13.50 11.22 -13.62
C ILE A 52 13.45 11.88 -15.01
N ASP A 53 14.55 11.81 -15.77
CA ASP A 53 14.57 12.27 -17.16
C ASP A 53 13.83 11.31 -18.10
N ASP A 54 13.53 11.77 -19.32
CA ASP A 54 12.74 11.01 -20.31
C ASP A 54 13.32 9.62 -20.63
N VAL A 55 14.65 9.47 -20.66
CA VAL A 55 15.30 8.19 -20.96
C VAL A 55 15.11 7.23 -19.80
N VAL A 56 15.30 7.71 -18.56
CA VAL A 56 15.06 6.92 -17.34
C VAL A 56 13.57 6.60 -17.18
N ALA A 57 12.68 7.55 -17.44
CA ALA A 57 11.24 7.38 -17.39
C ALA A 57 10.77 6.29 -18.36
N GLN A 58 11.30 6.29 -19.59
CA GLN A 58 10.97 5.28 -20.59
C GLN A 58 11.53 3.89 -20.24
N ALA A 59 12.76 3.81 -19.73
CA ALA A 59 13.31 2.54 -19.25
C ALA A 59 12.53 1.99 -18.05
N LEU A 60 12.12 2.86 -17.12
CA LEU A 60 11.31 2.49 -15.97
C LEU A 60 9.92 2.04 -16.40
N HIS A 61 9.27 2.76 -17.32
CA HIS A 61 7.98 2.36 -17.90
C HIS A 61 8.03 0.93 -18.44
N PHE A 62 8.99 0.61 -19.31
CA PHE A 62 9.11 -0.74 -19.87
C PHE A 62 9.38 -1.79 -18.78
N THR A 63 10.20 -1.45 -17.79
CA THR A 63 10.48 -2.35 -16.66
C THR A 63 9.20 -2.66 -15.89
N LEU A 64 8.41 -1.65 -15.52
CA LEU A 64 7.17 -1.80 -14.79
C LEU A 64 6.11 -2.56 -15.59
N MET A 65 5.99 -2.28 -16.89
CA MET A 65 5.07 -2.98 -17.79
C MET A 65 5.43 -4.45 -18.02
N SER A 66 6.69 -4.84 -17.77
CA SER A 66 7.15 -6.23 -17.87
C SER A 66 6.88 -7.08 -16.62
N LEU A 67 6.40 -6.47 -15.53
CA LEU A 67 6.15 -7.17 -14.28
C LEU A 67 4.90 -8.05 -14.40
N ASP A 68 5.00 -9.29 -13.92
CA ASP A 68 3.87 -10.22 -13.83
C ASP A 68 3.03 -9.92 -12.58
N ALA A 69 2.28 -8.82 -12.63
CA ALA A 69 1.32 -8.41 -11.63
C ALA A 69 -0.11 -8.77 -12.06
N GLN A 70 -1.01 -8.94 -11.09
CA GLN A 70 -2.43 -9.22 -11.36
C GLN A 70 -3.36 -8.34 -10.53
N GLY A 71 -4.61 -8.19 -10.98
CA GLY A 71 -5.63 -7.45 -10.25
C GLY A 71 -5.26 -5.98 -9.99
N GLU A 72 -5.49 -5.53 -8.76
CA GLU A 72 -5.23 -4.15 -8.34
C GLU A 72 -3.75 -3.76 -8.43
N GLU A 73 -2.83 -4.68 -8.15
CA GLU A 73 -1.38 -4.44 -8.25
C GLU A 73 -0.99 -4.09 -9.68
N LYS A 74 -1.52 -4.84 -10.65
CA LYS A 74 -1.29 -4.55 -12.07
C LYS A 74 -1.82 -3.17 -12.43
N ALA A 75 -3.03 -2.83 -11.98
CA ALA A 75 -3.63 -1.54 -12.28
C ALA A 75 -2.80 -0.39 -11.70
N ALA A 76 -2.31 -0.51 -10.46
CA ALA A 76 -1.48 0.51 -9.82
C ALA A 76 -0.10 0.64 -10.49
N ILE A 77 0.59 -0.47 -10.75
CA ILE A 77 1.89 -0.50 -11.44
C ILE A 77 1.77 0.09 -12.85
N THR A 78 0.75 -0.31 -13.62
CA THR A 78 0.50 0.23 -14.96
C THR A 78 0.11 1.71 -14.90
N GLY A 79 -0.67 2.12 -13.91
CA GLY A 79 -1.03 3.53 -13.70
C GLY A 79 0.22 4.40 -13.48
N TYR A 80 1.09 4.00 -12.57
CA TYR A 80 2.37 4.66 -12.33
C TYR A 80 3.24 4.65 -13.59
N ALA A 81 3.36 3.50 -14.27
CA ALA A 81 4.17 3.38 -15.48
C ALA A 81 3.70 4.33 -16.59
N ASN A 82 2.39 4.44 -16.81
CA ASN A 82 1.84 5.34 -17.83
C ASN A 82 2.07 6.81 -17.46
N ALA A 83 1.94 7.17 -16.18
CA ALA A 83 2.16 8.52 -15.69
C ALA A 83 3.59 9.02 -15.94
N LEU A 84 4.59 8.13 -15.95
CA LEU A 84 5.98 8.47 -16.29
C LEU A 84 6.14 9.02 -17.72
N LEU A 85 5.24 8.66 -18.64
CA LEU A 85 5.33 9.03 -20.06
C LEU A 85 4.21 9.97 -20.50
N ASP A 86 3.32 10.36 -19.60
CA ASP A 86 2.22 11.27 -19.91
C ASP A 86 2.68 12.73 -19.75
N GLU A 87 2.77 13.44 -20.86
CA GLU A 87 3.15 14.86 -20.90
C GLU A 87 2.18 15.79 -20.15
N ASN A 88 0.97 15.31 -19.81
CA ASN A 88 -0.02 16.05 -19.03
C ASN A 88 0.14 15.80 -17.53
N VAL A 89 0.94 14.82 -17.12
CA VAL A 89 1.23 14.53 -15.72
C VAL A 89 2.43 15.36 -15.28
N THR A 90 2.19 16.34 -14.42
CA THR A 90 3.22 17.19 -13.82
C THR A 90 3.61 16.77 -12.41
N ASP A 91 2.88 15.82 -11.84
CA ASP A 91 3.03 15.32 -10.48
C ASP A 91 2.73 13.82 -10.43
N LEU A 92 3.70 13.04 -9.96
CA LEU A 92 3.57 11.59 -9.81
C LEU A 92 2.99 11.18 -8.46
N ASP A 93 2.87 12.09 -7.49
CA ASP A 93 2.42 11.79 -6.12
C ASP A 93 1.07 11.05 -6.06
N PRO A 94 0.05 11.36 -6.88
CA PRO A 94 -1.19 10.58 -6.90
C PRO A 94 -0.98 9.11 -7.27
N TYR A 95 -0.08 8.85 -8.22
CA TYR A 95 0.24 7.51 -8.68
C TYR A 95 1.15 6.77 -7.69
N THR A 96 2.12 7.48 -7.10
CA THR A 96 2.96 6.97 -6.00
C THR A 96 2.10 6.57 -4.80
N THR A 97 1.13 7.42 -4.44
CA THR A 97 0.22 7.16 -3.32
C THR A 97 -0.63 5.93 -3.59
N GLU A 98 -1.18 5.78 -4.80
CA GLU A 98 -1.96 4.61 -5.17
C GLU A 98 -1.11 3.33 -5.21
N LEU A 99 0.11 3.41 -5.75
CA LEU A 99 1.07 2.31 -5.72
C LEU A 99 1.37 1.88 -4.28
N ASN A 100 1.66 2.83 -3.38
CA ASN A 100 1.97 2.54 -1.97
C ASN A 100 0.74 1.98 -1.23
N ARG A 101 -0.47 2.50 -1.52
CA ARG A 101 -1.73 1.98 -0.97
C ARG A 101 -1.94 0.51 -1.32
N VAL A 102 -1.65 0.12 -2.56
CA VAL A 102 -1.86 -1.25 -3.05
C VAL A 102 -0.71 -2.17 -2.63
N CYS A 103 0.53 -1.70 -2.74
CA CYS A 103 1.72 -2.50 -2.44
C CYS A 103 2.13 -2.50 -0.97
N GLY A 104 1.45 -1.75 -0.09
CA GLY A 104 1.76 -1.69 1.34
C GLY A 104 3.16 -1.14 1.64
N ALA A 105 3.62 -0.19 0.83
CA ALA A 105 4.93 0.45 0.93
C ALA A 105 4.91 1.69 1.82
#